data_AF-A0A7W0WZV0-F1
#
_entry.id   AF-A0A7W0WZV0-F1
#
_cell.length_a   1.000
_cell.length_b   1.000
_cell.length_c   1.000
_cell.angle_alpha   90.00
_cell.angle_beta   90.00
_cell.angle_gamma   90.00
#
_symmetry.space_group_name_H-M   'P 1'
#
loop_
_entity.id
_entity.type
_entity.pdbx_description
1 polymer ?
#
loop_
_entity_poly.entity_id
_entity_poly.type
_entity_poly.pdbx_seq_one_letter_code
_entity_poly.pdbx_strand_id
1 'polypeptide(L)'
;MKVLILVFGILGVISLFIPTEGFTMFAFLKLAGMGYLVPVLGGFVLAAVMGAMGLAKPPMQQWQAGLAAAGFAMVFVRLKFWQMIKGIGDAPLSGKLLIVAVLGGLIVSILALAKPESKA
;
A
#
# COMPACT_ATOMS: atom_id res chain seq x y z
N MET A 1 8.52 -5.56 12.00
CA MET A 1 7.35 -5.35 11.11
C MET A 1 7.69 -4.59 9.81
N LYS A 2 8.77 -3.79 9.81
CA LYS A 2 9.35 -3.08 8.65
C LYS A 2 9.44 -3.86 7.33
N VAL A 3 9.87 -5.13 7.34
CA VAL A 3 9.96 -5.97 6.12
C VAL A 3 8.60 -6.12 5.46
N LEU A 4 7.57 -6.44 6.24
CA LEU A 4 6.22 -6.63 5.73
C LEU A 4 5.65 -5.32 5.17
N ILE A 5 5.89 -4.18 5.83
CA ILE A 5 5.49 -2.85 5.32
C ILE A 5 6.14 -2.58 3.96
N LEU A 6 7.45 -2.85 3.84
CA LEU A 6 8.16 -2.71 2.57
C LEU A 6 7.58 -3.63 1.49
N VAL A 7 7.38 -4.91 1.80
CA VAL A 7 6.83 -5.89 0.86
C VAL A 7 5.45 -5.47 0.37
N PHE A 8 4.54 -5.05 1.26
CA PHE A 8 3.21 -4.60 0.87
C PHE A 8 3.25 -3.27 0.08
N GLY A 9 4.18 -2.37 0.40
CA GLY A 9 4.38 -1.14 -0.37
C GLY A 9 4.83 -1.45 -1.80
N ILE A 10 5.83 -2.31 -1.96
CA ILE A 10 6.32 -2.76 -3.26
C ILE A 10 5.23 -3.52 -4.02
N LEU A 11 4.54 -4.46 -3.37
CA LEU A 11 3.47 -5.25 -3.98
C LEU A 11 2.33 -4.35 -4.47
N GLY A 12 2.01 -3.30 -3.70
CA GLY A 12 1.08 -2.25 -4.10
C GLY A 12 1.53 -1.54 -5.38
N VAL A 13 2.78 -1.07 -5.43
CA VAL A 13 3.33 -0.44 -6.65
C VAL A 13 3.28 -1.40 -7.84
N ILE A 14 3.79 -2.63 -7.69
CA ILE A 14 3.82 -3.64 -8.76
C ILE A 14 2.41 -3.93 -9.27
N SER A 15 1.44 -4.07 -8.37
CA SER A 15 0.06 -4.37 -8.75
C SER A 15 -0.56 -3.30 -9.65
N LEU A 16 -0.08 -2.05 -9.60
CA LEU A 16 -0.55 -0.98 -10.49
C LEU A 16 -0.14 -1.19 -11.95
N PHE A 17 0.93 -1.96 -12.20
CA PHE A 17 1.47 -2.21 -13.54
C PHE A 17 1.10 -3.57 -14.11
N ILE A 18 0.39 -4.41 -13.35
CA ILE A 18 -0.10 -5.70 -13.86
C ILE A 18 -1.27 -5.44 -14.82
N PRO A 19 -1.18 -5.87 -16.10
CA PRO A 19 -2.25 -5.66 -17.06
C PRO A 19 -3.47 -6.52 -16.71
N THR A 20 -4.64 -5.92 -16.86
CA THR A 20 -5.94 -6.54 -16.68
C THR A 20 -6.77 -6.19 -17.89
N GLU A 21 -7.18 -7.18 -18.68
CA GLU A 21 -8.01 -6.96 -19.88
C GLU A 21 -7.43 -5.93 -20.86
N GLY A 22 -6.09 -5.92 -21.01
CA GLY A 22 -5.38 -5.05 -21.95
C GLY A 22 -4.93 -3.68 -21.39
N PHE A 23 -5.32 -3.32 -20.17
CA PHE A 23 -4.94 -2.06 -19.54
C PHE A 23 -4.37 -2.26 -18.13
N THR A 24 -3.45 -1.38 -17.72
CA THR A 24 -2.91 -1.39 -16.35
C THR A 24 -3.72 -0.45 -15.45
N MET A 25 -3.79 -0.74 -14.16
CA MET A 25 -4.41 0.18 -13.19
C MET A 25 -3.72 1.55 -13.21
N PHE A 26 -2.42 1.60 -13.44
CA PHE A 26 -1.67 2.84 -13.66
C PHE A 26 -2.21 3.65 -14.85
N ALA A 27 -2.51 3.01 -15.98
CA ALA A 27 -3.10 3.69 -17.14
C ALA A 27 -4.49 4.24 -16.82
N PHE A 28 -5.32 3.48 -16.11
CA PHE A 28 -6.63 3.94 -15.63
C PHE A 28 -6.52 5.13 -14.68
N LEU A 29 -5.60 5.08 -13.71
CA LEU A 29 -5.37 6.19 -12.78
C LEU A 29 -4.85 7.44 -13.47
N LYS A 30 -3.98 7.27 -14.47
CA LYS A 30 -3.48 8.38 -15.29
C LYS A 30 -4.62 9.03 -16.09
N LEU A 31 -5.52 8.23 -16.65
CA LEU A 31 -6.71 8.72 -17.37
C LEU A 31 -7.71 9.41 -16.44
N ALA A 32 -7.91 8.88 -15.22
CA ALA A 32 -8.74 9.48 -14.18
C ALA A 32 -8.17 10.80 -13.62
N GLY A 33 -6.91 11.11 -13.94
CA GLY A 33 -6.24 12.36 -13.63
C GLY A 33 -5.29 12.29 -12.43
N MET A 34 -4.43 13.32 -12.32
CA MET A 34 -3.38 13.39 -11.28
C MET A 34 -3.93 13.30 -9.86
N GLY A 35 -5.17 13.73 -9.63
CA GLY A 35 -5.85 13.60 -8.34
C GLY A 35 -6.15 12.17 -7.91
N TYR A 36 -6.07 11.17 -8.80
CA TYR A 36 -6.16 9.75 -8.45
C TYR A 36 -4.78 9.08 -8.48
N LEU A 37 -3.98 9.40 -9.50
CA LEU A 37 -2.65 8.80 -9.66
C LEU A 37 -1.72 9.13 -8.50
N VAL A 38 -1.59 10.41 -8.14
CA VAL A 38 -0.62 10.85 -7.13
C VAL A 38 -0.93 10.27 -5.75
N PRO A 39 -2.16 10.30 -5.22
CA PRO A 39 -2.46 9.70 -3.92
C PRO A 39 -2.26 8.18 -3.89
N VAL A 40 -2.60 7.47 -4.98
CA VAL A 40 -2.52 6.01 -5.02
C VAL A 40 -1.07 5.54 -5.15
N LEU A 41 -0.35 6.03 -6.16
CA LEU A 41 1.05 5.68 -6.36
C LEU A 41 1.91 6.22 -5.21
N GLY A 42 1.68 7.48 -4.83
CA GLY A 42 2.39 8.14 -3.74
C GLY A 42 2.18 7.45 -2.40
N GLY A 43 0.97 6.95 -2.12
CA GLY A 43 0.68 6.20 -0.89
C GLY A 43 1.50 4.92 -0.77
N PHE A 44 1.58 4.11 -1.85
CA PHE A 44 2.40 2.90 -1.85
C PHE A 44 3.90 3.19 -1.83
N VAL A 45 4.35 4.17 -2.63
CA VAL A 45 5.76 4.58 -2.65
C VAL A 45 6.19 5.10 -1.27
N LEU A 46 5.36 5.92 -0.62
CA LEU A 46 5.63 6.41 0.73
C LEU A 46 5.78 5.24 1.71
N ALA A 47 4.86 4.28 1.69
CA ALA A 47 4.92 3.12 2.57
C ALA A 47 6.18 2.26 2.30
N ALA A 48 6.53 2.04 1.03
CA ALA A 48 7.75 1.33 0.66
C ALA A 48 9.01 2.07 1.16
N VAL A 49 9.09 3.39 0.97
CA VAL A 49 10.21 4.20 1.46
C VAL A 49 10.31 4.14 2.98
N MET A 50 9.21 4.24 3.71
CA MET A 50 9.22 4.13 5.18
C MET A 50 9.66 2.73 5.66
N GLY A 51 9.18 1.68 5.00
CA GLY A 51 9.62 0.31 5.28
C GLY A 51 11.12 0.11 5.02
N ALA A 52 11.63 0.65 3.92
CA ALA A 52 13.05 0.63 3.57
C ALA A 52 13.90 1.45 4.57
N MET A 53 13.44 2.63 4.98
CA MET A 53 14.12 3.45 5.99
C MET A 53 14.20 2.74 7.34
N GLY A 54 13.11 2.07 7.76
CA GLY A 54 13.09 1.28 8.99
C GLY A 54 14.03 0.07 8.95
N LEU A 55 14.31 -0.47 7.75
CA LEU A 55 15.31 -1.52 7.54
C LEU A 55 16.74 -1.00 7.52
N ALA A 56 16.99 0.13 6.85
CA ALA A 56 18.31 0.72 6.75
C ALA A 56 18.82 1.27 8.09
N LYS A 57 17.91 1.79 8.93
CA LYS A 57 18.24 2.31 10.27
C LYS A 57 17.27 1.74 11.32
N PRO A 58 17.49 0.50 11.80
CA PRO A 58 16.74 -0.05 12.92
C PRO A 58 16.98 0.74 14.22
N PRO A 59 16.01 0.78 15.16
CA PRO A 59 14.64 0.27 15.05
C PRO A 59 13.72 1.20 14.23
N MET A 60 12.66 0.63 13.65
CA MET A 60 11.67 1.43 12.92
C MET A 60 11.00 2.43 13.85
N GLN A 61 11.05 3.72 13.49
CA GLN A 61 10.48 4.78 14.33
C GLN A 61 8.96 4.85 14.15
N GLN A 62 8.24 5.23 15.21
CA GLN A 62 6.76 5.29 15.18
C GLN A 62 6.22 6.20 14.08
N TRP A 63 6.87 7.34 13.80
CA TRP A 63 6.45 8.23 12.72
C TRP A 63 6.58 7.57 11.33
N GLN A 64 7.55 6.67 11.12
CA GLN A 64 7.69 5.92 9.86
C GLN A 64 6.53 4.94 9.69
N ALA A 65 6.14 4.26 10.77
CA ALA A 65 4.97 3.38 10.76
C ALA A 65 3.67 4.18 10.57
N GLY A 66 3.59 5.38 11.16
CA GLY A 66 2.49 6.32 10.98
C GLY A 66 2.34 6.79 9.53
N LEU A 67 3.43 7.20 8.89
CA LEU A 67 3.42 7.60 7.48
C LEU A 67 3.12 6.43 6.54
N ALA A 68 3.62 5.23 6.84
CA ALA A 68 3.25 4.03 6.08
C ALA A 68 1.76 3.71 6.19
N ALA A 69 1.21 3.75 7.41
CA ALA A 69 -0.23 3.55 7.65
C ALA A 69 -1.07 4.61 6.92
N ALA A 70 -0.67 5.88 6.99
CA ALA A 70 -1.33 6.98 6.27
C ALA A 70 -1.29 6.78 4.75
N GLY A 71 -0.17 6.30 4.21
CA GLY A 71 -0.02 5.95 2.80
C GLY A 71 -1.03 4.88 2.37
N PHE A 72 -1.08 3.74 3.06
CA PHE A 72 -2.05 2.68 2.77
C PHE A 72 -3.50 3.11 2.98
N ALA A 73 -3.78 3.88 4.05
CA ALA A 73 -5.12 4.38 4.34
C ALA A 73 -5.61 5.36 3.24
N MET A 74 -4.72 6.20 2.73
CA MET A 74 -5.02 7.09 1.61
C MET A 74 -5.39 6.29 0.36
N VAL A 75 -4.64 5.24 0.03
CA VAL A 75 -4.99 4.35 -1.09
C VAL A 75 -6.34 3.66 -0.86
N PHE A 76 -6.56 3.14 0.36
CA PHE A 76 -7.80 2.48 0.76
C PHE A 76 -9.02 3.38 0.53
N VAL A 77 -8.93 4.64 0.96
CA VAL A 77 -10.00 5.64 0.82
C VAL A 77 -10.15 6.09 -0.62
N ARG A 78 -9.05 6.39 -1.31
CA ARG A 78 -9.11 6.96 -2.66
C ARG A 78 -9.72 6.00 -3.66
N LEU A 79 -9.42 4.72 -3.52
CA LEU A 79 -9.97 3.65 -4.36
C LEU A 79 -11.30 3.10 -3.84
N LYS A 80 -11.82 3.61 -2.72
CA LYS A 80 -13.09 3.15 -2.11
C LYS A 80 -13.12 1.63 -1.94
N PHE A 81 -12.08 1.05 -1.34
CA PHE A 81 -11.93 -0.40 -1.21
C PHE A 81 -13.13 -1.10 -0.56
N TRP A 82 -13.88 -0.42 0.31
CA TRP A 82 -15.12 -0.93 0.90
C TRP A 82 -16.17 -1.36 -0.16
N GLN A 83 -16.13 -0.78 -1.37
CA GLN A 83 -16.98 -1.18 -2.48
C GLN A 83 -16.39 -2.38 -3.24
N MET A 84 -15.06 -2.44 -3.39
CA MET A 84 -14.38 -3.54 -4.10
C MET A 84 -14.37 -4.86 -3.33
N ILE A 85 -14.32 -4.82 -2.00
CA ILE A 85 -14.26 -6.03 -1.16
C ILE A 85 -15.49 -6.93 -1.38
N LYS A 86 -16.65 -6.36 -1.73
CA LYS A 86 -17.88 -7.12 -2.02
C LYS A 86 -17.79 -8.02 -3.26
N GLY A 87 -16.85 -7.75 -4.17
CA GLY A 87 -16.64 -8.50 -5.42
C GLY A 87 -15.29 -9.20 -5.51
N ILE A 88 -14.60 -9.42 -4.37
CA ILE A 88 -13.21 -9.91 -4.37
C ILE A 88 -13.06 -11.33 -4.95
N GLY A 89 -14.09 -12.17 -4.86
CA GLY A 89 -14.08 -13.55 -5.35
C GLY A 89 -13.78 -13.62 -6.85
N ASP A 90 -14.45 -12.77 -7.61
CA ASP A 90 -14.38 -12.70 -9.07
C ASP A 90 -13.34 -11.69 -9.57
N ALA A 91 -12.68 -10.98 -8.65
CA ALA A 91 -11.68 -9.99 -9.03
C ALA A 91 -10.48 -10.65 -9.74
N PRO A 92 -9.92 -9.99 -10.77
CA PRO A 92 -8.70 -10.44 -11.42
C PRO A 92 -7.52 -10.46 -10.45
N LEU A 93 -6.47 -11.24 -10.78
CA LEU A 93 -5.31 -11.42 -9.91
C LEU A 93 -4.68 -10.07 -9.49
N SER A 94 -4.61 -9.10 -10.40
CA SER A 94 -4.15 -7.73 -10.13
C SER A 94 -4.97 -7.06 -9.03
N GLY A 95 -6.30 -7.15 -9.09
CA GLY A 95 -7.21 -6.62 -8.09
C GLY A 95 -7.05 -7.32 -6.74
N LYS A 96 -6.90 -8.64 -6.72
CA LYS A 96 -6.64 -9.42 -5.50
C LYS A 96 -5.32 -9.01 -4.85
N LEU A 97 -4.25 -8.88 -5.64
CA LEU A 97 -2.94 -8.43 -5.17
C LEU A 97 -3.01 -7.01 -4.59
N LEU A 98 -3.69 -6.10 -5.27
CA LEU A 98 -3.87 -4.72 -4.80
C LEU A 98 -4.64 -4.68 -3.47
N ILE A 99 -5.69 -5.49 -3.30
CA ILE A 99 -6.43 -5.60 -2.03
C ILE A 99 -5.53 -6.12 -0.92
N VAL A 100 -4.78 -7.18 -1.18
CA VAL A 100 -3.83 -7.75 -0.22
C VAL A 100 -2.74 -6.74 0.14
N ALA A 101 -2.22 -5.98 -0.83
CA ALA A 101 -1.26 -4.91 -0.60
C ALA A 101 -1.79 -3.85 0.37
N VAL A 102 -2.99 -3.33 0.09
CA VAL A 102 -3.58 -2.25 0.87
C VAL A 102 -3.98 -2.72 2.26
N LEU A 103 -4.76 -3.81 2.36
CA LEU A 103 -5.25 -4.31 3.65
C LEU A 103 -4.11 -4.88 4.49
N GLY A 104 -3.26 -5.72 3.89
CA GLY A 104 -2.10 -6.29 4.58
C GLY A 104 -1.12 -5.20 5.03
N GLY A 105 -0.81 -4.25 4.15
CA GLY A 105 0.05 -3.12 4.46
C GLY A 105 -0.52 -2.24 5.57
N LEU A 106 -1.81 -1.92 5.53
CA LEU A 106 -2.48 -1.12 6.55
C LEU A 106 -2.47 -1.82 7.91
N ILE A 107 -2.88 -3.09 7.97
CA ILE A 107 -2.91 -3.87 9.21
C ILE A 107 -1.51 -3.95 9.82
N VAL A 108 -0.50 -4.30 9.02
CA VAL A 108 0.88 -4.41 9.51
C VAL A 108 1.40 -3.06 9.99
N SER A 109 1.10 -1.97 9.29
CA SER A 109 1.54 -0.63 9.69
C SER A 109 0.88 -0.17 11.00
N ILE A 110 -0.39 -0.50 11.21
CA ILE A 110 -1.10 -0.25 12.48
C ILE A 110 -0.51 -1.11 13.61
N LEU A 111 -0.22 -2.40 13.34
CA LEU A 111 0.44 -3.26 14.32
C LEU A 111 1.82 -2.74 14.69
N ALA A 112 2.56 -2.16 13.73
CA ALA A 112 3.87 -1.57 13.98
C ALA A 112 3.79 -0.32 14.87
N LEU A 113 2.69 0.43 14.81
CA LEU A 113 2.41 1.53 15.73
C LEU A 113 2.05 1.02 17.13
N ALA A 114 1.23 -0.04 17.21
CA ALA A 114 0.77 -0.61 18.48
C ALA A 114 1.88 -1.37 19.23
N LYS A 115 2.82 -1.99 18.49
CA LYS A 115 3.97 -2.71 19.02
C LYS A 115 5.25 -2.14 18.41
N PRO A 116 5.68 -0.94 18.85
CA PRO A 116 6.93 -0.35 18.39
C PRO A 116 8.10 -1.29 18.73
N GLU A 117 9.04 -1.45 17.81
CA GLU A 117 10.24 -2.25 18.04
C GLU A 117 11.01 -1.63 19.24
N SER A 118 11.11 -2.36 20.36
CA SER A 118 11.91 -1.96 21.51
C SER A 118 13.36 -1.78 21.05
N LYS A 119 14.01 -0.70 21.50
CA LYS A 119 15.45 -0.52 21.30
C LYS A 119 16.14 -1.75 21.89
N ALA A 120 16.86 -2.50 21.05
CA ALA A 120 17.85 -3.45 21.51
C ALA A 120 19.05 -2.68 22.08
#